data_AF-A0A7S3U8Q0-F1
#
_entry.id   AF-A0A7S3U8Q0-F1
#
_cell.length_a   1.000
_cell.length_b   1.000
_cell.length_c   1.000
_cell.angle_alpha   90.00
_cell.angle_beta   90.00
_cell.angle_gamma   90.00
#
_symmetry.space_group_name_H-M   'P 1'
#
loop_
_entity.id
_entity.type
_entity.pdbx_description
1 polymer ?
#
loop_
_entity_poly.entity_id
_entity_poly.type
_entity_poly.pdbx_seq_one_letter_code
_entity_poly.pdbx_strand_id
1 'polypeptide(L)'
;LEDESLRDNFVITYELLDEMIDHGYPQITETKILQEYIKTEARKLADKPKKNQKDKITDVVVPTAVSNVVSWRPEGIKHPKNEIFLDVIERLNILVSANGNVLRSEILGRIRMRSFLSGMPELKLGLNDKVLFEMQGRTTKSKLIELEDIKFHQCVRLNKFDNERHISFIPPDGEFELMTYRLDTHVKPLIWVECIVENFTRTKIEYLVKARTQFKSKSIANNVEVIVPVPQDVDSPVFKSNVGNVKYVPDTNSMVWCIKQFPGRKEFLMRAQFGFPSVSADEREKYSRVPIQ
;
A
#
# COMPACT_ATOMS: atom_id res chain seq x y z
N LEU A 1 4.20 6.25 -15.99
CA LEU A 1 4.34 7.50 -16.76
C LEU A 1 5.82 7.61 -17.08
N GLU A 2 6.19 7.37 -18.32
CA GLU A 2 7.57 7.44 -18.81
C GLU A 2 7.68 8.56 -19.85
N ASP A 3 8.89 9.05 -20.12
CA ASP A 3 9.12 10.13 -21.10
C ASP A 3 8.53 9.78 -22.48
N GLU A 4 8.70 8.53 -22.91
CA GLU A 4 8.10 8.01 -24.14
C GLU A 4 6.56 8.11 -24.14
N SER A 5 5.91 7.83 -23.01
CA SER A 5 4.45 7.94 -22.91
C SER A 5 3.95 9.38 -23.09
N LEU A 6 4.71 10.37 -22.60
CA LEU A 6 4.37 11.79 -22.76
C LEU A 6 4.56 12.25 -24.20
N ARG A 7 5.66 11.85 -24.84
CA ARG A 7 5.94 12.19 -26.24
C ARG A 7 4.91 11.59 -27.19
N ASP A 8 4.50 10.34 -26.96
CA ASP A 8 3.53 9.66 -27.80
C ASP A 8 2.08 10.14 -27.60
N ASN A 9 1.77 10.71 -26.43
CA ASN A 9 0.43 11.17 -26.06
C ASN A 9 0.37 12.68 -25.77
N PHE A 10 1.24 13.48 -26.42
CA PHE A 10 1.35 14.90 -26.13
C PHE A 10 0.03 15.66 -26.38
N VAL A 11 -0.73 15.29 -27.41
CA VAL A 11 -2.04 15.89 -27.74
C VAL A 11 -3.03 15.75 -26.56
N ILE A 12 -3.19 14.54 -26.05
CA ILE A 12 -4.06 14.27 -24.89
C ILE A 12 -3.54 14.95 -23.64
N THR A 13 -2.22 15.03 -23.49
CA THR A 13 -1.61 15.71 -22.33
C THR A 13 -1.94 17.19 -22.34
N TYR A 14 -1.91 17.85 -23.51
CA TYR A 14 -2.33 19.24 -23.64
C TYR A 14 -3.83 19.43 -23.37
N GLU A 15 -4.69 18.57 -23.95
CA GLU A 15 -6.14 18.61 -23.68
C GLU A 15 -6.45 18.40 -22.19
N LEU A 16 -5.77 17.45 -21.54
CA LEU A 16 -5.89 17.22 -20.10
C LEU A 16 -5.51 18.47 -19.30
N LEU A 17 -4.39 19.12 -19.63
CA LEU A 17 -3.93 20.29 -18.88
C LEU A 17 -4.88 21.48 -19.03
N ASP A 18 -5.40 21.71 -20.24
CA ASP A 18 -6.35 22.79 -20.54
C ASP A 18 -7.67 22.60 -19.79
N GLU A 19 -8.20 21.37 -19.74
CA GLU A 19 -9.44 21.06 -19.01
C GLU A 19 -9.24 20.97 -17.48
N MET A 20 -8.05 20.57 -17.03
CA MET A 20 -7.75 20.45 -15.60
C MET A 20 -7.47 21.78 -14.92
N ILE A 21 -6.85 22.74 -15.62
CA ILE A 21 -6.37 23.99 -15.04
C ILE A 21 -6.70 25.16 -15.97
N ASP A 22 -7.58 26.05 -15.52
CA ASP A 22 -7.86 27.31 -16.21
C ASP A 22 -7.29 28.49 -15.41
N HIS A 23 -6.50 29.35 -16.06
CA HIS A 23 -5.83 30.51 -15.45
C HIS A 23 -5.06 30.22 -14.14
N GLY A 24 -4.52 29.00 -13.99
CA GLY A 24 -3.80 28.57 -12.79
C GLY A 24 -4.68 28.05 -11.66
N TYR A 25 -6.00 28.00 -11.86
CA TYR A 25 -6.97 27.41 -10.92
C TYR A 25 -7.37 26.02 -11.39
N PRO A 26 -7.16 24.98 -10.56
CA PRO A 26 -7.65 23.63 -10.86
C PRO A 26 -9.18 23.63 -10.98
N GLN A 27 -9.70 23.06 -12.06
CA GLN A 27 -11.13 22.93 -12.35
C GLN A 27 -11.60 21.49 -12.10
N ILE A 28 -11.40 20.60 -13.08
CA ILE A 28 -11.84 19.21 -13.02
C ILE A 28 -10.60 18.32 -12.96
N THR A 29 -10.38 17.64 -11.84
CA THR A 29 -9.25 16.71 -11.69
C THR A 29 -9.68 15.24 -11.69
N GLU A 30 -10.97 14.98 -11.88
CA GLU A 30 -11.53 13.63 -11.80
C GLU A 30 -11.43 12.91 -13.14
N THR A 31 -10.56 11.90 -13.19
CA THR A 31 -10.20 11.17 -14.42
C THR A 31 -11.40 10.60 -15.19
N LYS A 32 -12.40 10.08 -14.49
CA LYS A 32 -13.59 9.49 -15.13
C LYS A 32 -14.49 10.53 -15.79
N ILE A 33 -14.56 11.72 -15.20
CA ILE A 33 -15.29 12.84 -15.78
C ILE A 33 -14.50 13.38 -16.97
N LEU A 34 -13.18 13.58 -16.81
CA LEU A 34 -12.30 14.04 -17.88
C LEU A 34 -12.32 13.13 -19.11
N GLN A 35 -12.48 11.82 -18.93
CA GLN A 35 -12.64 10.86 -20.04
C GLN A 35 -13.90 11.12 -20.90
N GLU A 36 -14.93 11.79 -20.37
CA GLU A 36 -16.13 12.16 -21.14
C GLU A 36 -15.90 13.44 -21.97
N TYR A 37 -15.02 14.34 -21.50
CA TYR A 37 -14.68 15.60 -22.19
C TYR A 37 -13.58 15.41 -23.25
N ILE A 38 -12.61 14.53 -22.96
CA ILE A 38 -11.44 14.30 -23.80
C ILE A 38 -11.75 13.22 -24.82
N LYS A 39 -11.90 13.63 -26.07
CA LYS A 39 -12.30 12.75 -27.18
C LYS A 39 -11.13 12.00 -27.82
N THR A 40 -9.90 12.37 -27.48
CA THR A 40 -8.69 11.81 -28.08
C THR A 40 -8.29 10.50 -27.38
N GLU A 41 -8.26 9.38 -28.11
CA GLU A 41 -7.88 8.07 -27.56
C GLU A 41 -6.37 7.96 -27.31
N ALA A 42 -5.96 7.56 -26.10
CA ALA A 42 -4.54 7.37 -25.76
C ALA A 42 -3.94 6.14 -26.42
N ARG A 43 -2.75 6.31 -27.01
CA ARG A 43 -1.99 5.21 -27.61
C ARG A 43 -1.26 4.46 -26.50
N LYS A 44 -1.78 3.28 -26.12
CA LYS A 44 -1.11 2.39 -25.16
C LYS A 44 0.08 1.70 -25.84
N LEU A 45 1.24 1.75 -25.19
CA LEU A 45 2.54 1.21 -25.67
C LEU A 45 2.61 -0.33 -25.85
N ALA A 46 1.48 -1.06 -25.90
CA ALA A 46 1.51 -2.53 -26.00
C ALA A 46 0.39 -3.20 -26.83
N ASP A 47 -0.55 -2.47 -27.45
CA ASP A 47 -1.65 -3.11 -28.19
C ASP A 47 -1.64 -2.82 -29.69
N LYS A 48 -1.66 -3.90 -30.48
CA LYS A 48 -1.87 -3.88 -31.94
C LYS A 48 -3.18 -3.17 -32.29
N PRO A 49 -3.26 -2.46 -33.44
CA PRO A 49 -4.38 -1.59 -33.74
C PRO A 49 -5.64 -2.42 -34.00
N LYS A 50 -6.69 -2.22 -33.18
CA LYS A 50 -8.03 -2.68 -33.52
C LYS A 50 -8.69 -1.61 -34.39
N LYS A 51 -8.97 -1.98 -35.63
CA LYS A 51 -9.77 -1.20 -36.59
C LYS A 51 -11.23 -1.15 -36.15
N ASN A 52 -11.86 -0.02 -36.52
CA ASN A 52 -13.29 0.25 -36.65
C ASN A 52 -14.02 0.75 -35.40
N GLN A 53 -14.18 2.07 -35.31
CA GLN A 53 -15.45 2.66 -34.91
C GLN A 53 -15.70 3.95 -35.69
N LYS A 54 -16.87 4.00 -36.30
CA LYS A 54 -17.35 5.09 -37.17
C LYS A 54 -17.68 6.31 -36.31
N ASP A 55 -17.26 7.47 -36.82
CA ASP A 55 -17.63 8.79 -36.34
C ASP A 55 -19.14 8.93 -36.18
N LYS A 56 -19.60 9.12 -34.93
CA LYS A 56 -20.85 9.79 -34.62
C LYS A 56 -20.50 11.07 -33.89
N ILE A 57 -20.42 12.15 -34.64
CA ILE A 57 -20.52 13.51 -34.13
C ILE A 57 -21.96 13.65 -33.63
N THR A 58 -22.14 13.54 -32.32
CA THR A 58 -23.35 13.98 -31.64
C THR A 58 -22.94 14.99 -30.58
N ASP A 59 -23.64 16.12 -30.62
CA ASP A 59 -23.64 17.30 -29.75
C ASP A 59 -22.90 17.17 -28.42
N VAL A 60 -22.12 18.22 -28.11
CA VAL A 60 -21.47 18.44 -26.81
C VAL A 60 -22.57 18.60 -25.75
N VAL A 61 -23.09 17.48 -25.27
CA VAL A 61 -23.88 17.43 -24.05
C VAL A 61 -22.86 17.47 -22.93
N VAL A 62 -22.67 18.65 -22.34
CA VAL A 62 -21.89 18.83 -21.11
C VAL A 62 -22.42 17.81 -20.09
N PRO A 63 -21.63 16.81 -19.66
CA PRO A 63 -22.05 15.89 -18.61
C PRO A 63 -22.58 16.69 -17.41
N THR A 64 -23.85 16.46 -17.04
CA THR A 64 -24.52 17.11 -15.91
C THR A 64 -23.77 16.90 -14.59
N ALA A 65 -22.84 15.95 -14.53
CA ALA A 65 -21.91 15.74 -13.43
C ALA A 65 -21.06 16.97 -13.07
N VAL A 66 -20.76 17.87 -14.02
CA VAL A 66 -19.93 19.06 -13.75
C VAL A 66 -20.68 20.19 -13.04
N SER A 67 -22.01 20.27 -13.21
CA SER A 67 -22.86 21.21 -12.46
C SER A 67 -23.54 20.59 -11.24
N ASN A 68 -23.43 19.27 -11.07
CA ASN A 68 -24.10 18.54 -9.99
C ASN A 68 -23.28 18.57 -8.70
N VAL A 69 -23.98 18.59 -7.56
CA VAL A 69 -23.39 18.49 -6.21
C VAL A 69 -22.56 17.21 -6.03
N VAL A 70 -22.81 16.19 -6.88
CA VAL A 70 -22.07 14.93 -6.92
C VAL A 70 -21.30 14.86 -8.23
N SER A 71 -20.03 15.25 -8.21
CA SER A 71 -19.16 15.24 -9.39
C SER A 71 -18.64 13.85 -9.72
N TRP A 72 -18.39 13.01 -8.71
CA TRP A 72 -17.68 11.73 -8.86
C TRP A 72 -18.53 10.53 -9.33
N ARG A 73 -19.83 10.71 -9.62
CA ARG A 73 -20.71 9.60 -10.06
C ARG A 73 -21.75 10.06 -11.09
N PRO A 74 -21.67 9.62 -12.36
CA PRO A 74 -22.68 9.96 -13.36
C PRO A 74 -23.99 9.21 -13.14
N GLU A 75 -25.10 9.81 -13.59
CA GLU A 75 -26.41 9.19 -13.56
C GLU A 75 -26.54 8.09 -14.63
N GLY A 76 -27.46 7.15 -14.43
CA GLY A 76 -27.79 6.13 -15.45
C GLY A 76 -26.87 4.91 -15.50
N ILE A 77 -25.88 4.80 -14.61
CA ILE A 77 -25.04 3.59 -14.49
C ILE A 77 -25.91 2.35 -14.27
N LYS A 78 -25.69 1.30 -15.05
CA LYS A 78 -26.37 0.00 -14.92
C LYS A 78 -25.34 -1.12 -14.94
N HIS A 79 -25.37 -1.95 -13.90
CA HIS A 79 -24.59 -3.18 -13.82
C HIS A 79 -25.54 -4.38 -13.91
N PRO A 80 -25.11 -5.49 -14.55
CA PRO A 80 -25.93 -6.71 -14.62
C PRO A 80 -26.20 -7.30 -13.23
N LYS A 81 -25.29 -7.08 -12.29
CA LYS A 81 -25.41 -7.48 -10.90
C LYS A 81 -24.86 -6.36 -10.01
N ASN A 82 -25.61 -6.02 -8.97
CA ASN A 82 -25.17 -5.04 -7.99
C ASN A 82 -24.23 -5.70 -6.98
N GLU A 83 -22.94 -5.38 -7.04
CA GLU A 83 -21.91 -5.94 -6.17
C GLU A 83 -21.01 -4.86 -5.60
N ILE A 84 -20.47 -5.11 -4.40
CA ILE A 84 -19.52 -4.23 -3.74
C ILE A 84 -18.44 -5.09 -3.08
N PHE A 85 -17.19 -4.73 -3.31
CA PHE A 85 -16.04 -5.35 -2.67
C PHE A 85 -15.32 -4.31 -1.83
N LEU A 86 -14.95 -4.69 -0.61
CA LEU A 86 -14.21 -3.85 0.31
C LEU A 86 -12.93 -4.58 0.71
N ASP A 87 -11.80 -3.97 0.40
CA ASP A 87 -10.48 -4.46 0.74
C ASP A 87 -9.91 -3.55 1.85
N VAL A 88 -9.81 -4.10 3.06
CA VAL A 88 -9.19 -3.42 4.21
C VAL A 88 -7.71 -3.80 4.24
N ILE A 89 -6.84 -2.85 3.94
CA ILE A 89 -5.41 -3.06 3.79
C ILE A 89 -4.69 -2.28 4.87
N GLU A 90 -3.95 -2.97 5.72
CA GLU A 90 -3.18 -2.38 6.81
C GLU A 90 -1.69 -2.59 6.60
N ARG A 91 -0.93 -1.50 6.77
CA ARG A 91 0.54 -1.49 6.79
C ARG A 91 1.00 -1.21 8.22
N LEU A 92 1.70 -2.18 8.79
CA LEU A 92 2.31 -2.05 10.11
C LEU A 92 3.73 -1.51 9.95
N ASN A 93 3.98 -0.28 10.40
CA ASN A 93 5.33 0.28 10.48
C ASN A 93 5.82 0.12 11.92
N ILE A 94 6.94 -0.58 12.09
CA ILE A 94 7.56 -0.82 13.39
C ILE A 94 9.03 -0.44 13.32
N LEU A 95 9.50 0.24 14.38
CA LEU A 95 10.90 0.48 14.65
C LEU A 95 11.28 -0.15 15.98
N VAL A 96 12.29 -1.01 15.97
CA VAL A 96 12.80 -1.68 17.18
C VAL A 96 14.23 -1.22 17.42
N SER A 97 14.57 -0.92 18.68
CA SER A 97 15.93 -0.60 19.09
C SER A 97 16.81 -1.86 19.12
N ALA A 98 18.13 -1.68 19.12
CA ALA A 98 19.08 -2.79 19.27
C ALA A 98 18.87 -3.61 20.56
N ASN A 99 18.29 -3.00 21.60
CA ASN A 99 17.97 -3.66 22.87
C ASN A 99 16.65 -4.45 22.83
N GLY A 100 15.94 -4.45 21.69
CA GLY A 100 14.67 -5.14 21.51
C GLY A 100 13.43 -4.34 21.96
N ASN A 101 13.58 -3.07 22.31
CA ASN A 101 12.43 -2.22 22.67
C ASN A 101 11.77 -1.66 21.42
N VAL A 102 10.44 -1.73 21.33
CA VAL A 102 9.68 -1.11 20.24
C VAL A 102 9.66 0.40 20.46
N LEU A 103 10.32 1.15 19.57
CA LEU A 103 10.42 2.61 19.60
C LEU A 103 9.22 3.28 18.92
N ARG A 104 8.73 2.70 17.82
CA ARG A 104 7.57 3.18 17.07
C ARG A 104 6.75 2.00 16.58
N SER A 105 5.42 2.13 16.65
CA SER A 105 4.48 1.11 16.18
C SER A 105 3.20 1.80 15.72
N GLU A 106 3.07 2.00 14.42
CA GLU A 106 1.88 2.60 13.81
C GLU A 106 1.26 1.66 12.79
N ILE A 107 -0.07 1.69 12.69
CA ILE A 107 -0.80 1.00 11.63
C ILE A 107 -1.40 2.05 10.71
N LEU A 108 -0.98 2.02 9.45
CA LEU A 108 -1.57 2.81 8.37
C LEU A 108 -2.56 1.92 7.62
N GLY A 109 -3.84 2.17 7.81
CA GLY A 109 -4.92 1.46 7.17
C GLY A 109 -5.50 2.25 6.00
N ARG A 110 -5.98 1.53 4.98
CA ARG A 110 -6.81 2.08 3.91
C ARG A 110 -7.94 1.13 3.56
N ILE A 111 -9.09 1.69 3.23
CA ILE A 111 -10.25 0.94 2.75
C ILE A 111 -10.39 1.23 1.26
N ARG A 112 -10.00 0.24 0.44
CA ARG A 112 -10.20 0.28 -1.02
C ARG A 112 -11.53 -0.36 -1.34
N MET A 113 -12.30 0.27 -2.21
CA MET A 113 -13.63 -0.19 -2.56
C MET A 113 -13.73 -0.40 -4.07
N ARG A 114 -14.43 -1.46 -4.47
CA ARG A 114 -14.84 -1.71 -5.86
C ARG A 114 -16.35 -1.77 -5.91
N SER A 115 -16.97 -0.72 -6.46
CA SER A 115 -18.42 -0.57 -6.54
C SER A 115 -18.92 -0.88 -7.94
N PHE A 116 -19.79 -1.89 -8.06
CA PHE A 116 -20.49 -2.22 -9.29
C PHE A 116 -21.99 -2.11 -9.00
N LEU A 117 -22.46 -0.89 -8.75
CA LEU A 117 -23.84 -0.63 -8.33
C LEU A 117 -24.56 0.21 -9.39
N SER A 118 -25.82 -0.11 -9.65
CA SER A 118 -26.67 0.63 -10.59
C SER A 118 -27.27 1.88 -9.95
N GLY A 119 -27.50 2.93 -10.73
CA GLY A 119 -28.13 4.18 -10.30
C GLY A 119 -27.25 5.04 -9.38
N MET A 120 -27.88 5.74 -8.43
CA MET A 120 -27.22 6.64 -7.46
C MET A 120 -27.46 6.16 -6.01
N PRO A 121 -26.80 5.06 -5.58
CA PRO A 121 -27.02 4.52 -4.24
C PRO A 121 -26.32 5.35 -3.16
N GLU A 122 -27.01 5.61 -2.05
CA GLU A 122 -26.40 6.11 -0.82
C GLU A 122 -26.02 4.92 0.07
N LEU A 123 -24.73 4.80 0.37
CA LEU A 123 -24.18 3.76 1.23
C LEU A 123 -23.88 4.31 2.63
N LYS A 124 -23.93 3.40 3.61
CA LYS A 124 -23.53 3.65 5.00
C LYS A 124 -22.56 2.56 5.44
N LEU A 125 -21.37 2.95 5.88
CA LEU A 125 -20.36 2.05 6.43
C LEU A 125 -20.26 2.24 7.95
N GLY A 126 -20.42 1.15 8.69
CA GLY A 126 -20.22 1.10 10.14
C GLY A 126 -18.92 0.40 10.48
N LEU A 127 -18.08 1.06 11.28
CA LEU A 127 -16.85 0.49 11.83
C LEU A 127 -17.04 0.26 13.34
N ASN A 128 -16.21 -0.58 13.94
CA ASN A 128 -16.10 -0.74 15.39
C ASN A 128 -15.32 0.42 16.03
N ASP A 129 -15.72 1.65 15.71
CA ASP A 129 -15.14 2.90 16.18
C ASP A 129 -15.45 3.11 17.67
N LYS A 130 -14.40 3.28 18.48
CA LYS A 130 -14.51 3.46 19.92
C LYS A 130 -15.40 4.65 20.29
N VAL A 131 -15.23 5.79 19.59
CA VAL A 131 -15.97 7.03 19.87
C VAL A 131 -17.47 6.83 19.63
N LEU A 132 -17.85 6.18 18.52
CA LEU A 132 -19.24 5.86 18.21
C LEU A 132 -19.88 4.98 19.31
N PHE A 133 -19.16 3.97 19.78
CA PHE A 133 -19.67 3.06 20.82
C PHE A 133 -19.80 3.74 22.19
N GLU A 134 -18.88 4.64 22.53
CA GLU A 134 -18.95 5.46 23.75
C GLU A 134 -20.15 6.42 23.71
N MET A 135 -20.41 7.10 22.58
CA MET A 135 -21.59 7.98 22.41
C MET A 135 -22.92 7.22 22.56
N GLN A 136 -22.97 5.95 22.15
CA GLN A 136 -24.17 5.12 22.26
C GLN A 136 -24.34 4.43 23.63
N GLY A 137 -23.40 4.61 24.57
CA GLY A 137 -23.41 3.95 25.88
C GLY A 137 -23.34 2.42 25.79
N ARG A 138 -22.86 1.87 24.66
CA ARG A 138 -22.82 0.43 24.41
C ARG A 138 -21.50 -0.15 24.89
N THR A 139 -21.53 -0.84 26.02
CA THR A 139 -20.38 -1.63 26.49
C THR A 139 -20.29 -2.94 25.71
N THR A 140 -19.36 -3.02 24.76
CA THR A 140 -19.10 -4.28 24.05
C THR A 140 -17.87 -4.98 24.61
N LYS A 141 -17.92 -6.32 24.71
CA LYS A 141 -16.74 -7.16 24.98
C LYS A 141 -15.76 -7.22 23.79
N SER A 142 -16.13 -6.67 22.63
CA SER A 142 -15.30 -6.65 21.44
C SER A 142 -14.24 -5.56 21.52
N LYS A 143 -13.08 -5.79 20.88
CA LYS A 143 -12.02 -4.78 20.79
C LYS A 143 -12.50 -3.65 19.88
N LEU A 144 -12.63 -2.46 20.45
CA LEU A 144 -12.91 -1.23 19.72
C LEU A 144 -11.62 -0.69 19.09
N ILE A 145 -11.77 0.03 17.98
CA ILE A 145 -10.67 0.68 17.26
C ILE A 145 -10.72 2.18 17.56
N GLU A 146 -9.59 2.71 18.01
CA GLU A 146 -9.40 4.14 18.23
C GLU A 146 -8.67 4.71 17.03
N LEU A 147 -9.42 5.39 16.15
CA LEU A 147 -8.92 6.00 14.94
C LEU A 147 -8.35 7.37 15.30
N GLU A 148 -7.04 7.57 15.14
CA GLU A 148 -6.40 8.84 15.45
C GLU A 148 -6.61 9.86 14.34
N ASP A 149 -6.14 9.51 13.14
CA ASP A 149 -6.31 10.34 11.95
C ASP A 149 -7.15 9.59 10.94
N ILE A 150 -8.11 10.28 10.35
CA ILE A 150 -8.95 9.75 9.28
C ILE A 150 -8.93 10.76 8.13
N LYS A 151 -8.74 10.25 6.91
CA LYS A 151 -8.95 11.02 5.69
C LYS A 151 -9.97 10.28 4.84
N PHE A 152 -10.97 10.99 4.39
CA PHE A 152 -12.03 10.44 3.55
C PHE A 152 -11.87 10.88 2.10
N HIS A 153 -12.40 10.06 1.21
CA HIS A 153 -12.71 10.49 -0.15
C HIS A 153 -13.77 11.59 -0.12
N GLN A 154 -13.76 12.48 -1.12
CA GLN A 154 -14.73 13.57 -1.27
C GLN A 154 -16.20 13.10 -1.32
N CYS A 155 -16.43 11.80 -1.55
CA CYS A 155 -17.77 11.25 -1.61
C CYS A 155 -18.45 11.09 -0.25
N VAL A 156 -17.68 11.19 0.84
CA VAL A 156 -18.16 11.05 2.21
C VAL A 156 -18.71 12.37 2.72
N ARG A 157 -19.91 12.31 3.31
CA ARG A 157 -20.56 13.46 3.94
C ARG A 157 -19.96 13.72 5.32
N LEU A 158 -18.93 14.55 5.40
CA LEU A 158 -18.21 14.88 6.63
C LEU A 158 -19.15 15.38 7.75
N ASN A 159 -20.11 16.25 7.43
CA ASN A 159 -21.09 16.74 8.41
C ASN A 159 -21.89 15.62 9.09
N LYS A 160 -22.19 14.51 8.40
CA LYS A 160 -22.87 13.35 9.02
C LYS A 160 -21.89 12.56 9.90
N PHE A 161 -20.64 12.44 9.48
CA PHE A 161 -19.62 11.76 10.26
C PHE A 161 -19.30 12.50 11.56
N ASP A 162 -19.19 13.83 11.54
CA ASP A 162 -18.86 14.62 12.73
C ASP A 162 -19.97 14.54 13.81
N ASN A 163 -21.24 14.48 13.38
CA ASN A 163 -22.39 14.42 14.29
C ASN A 163 -22.74 13.00 14.76
N GLU A 164 -22.76 12.03 13.83
CA GLU A 164 -23.30 10.68 14.09
C GLU A 164 -22.22 9.60 14.08
N ARG A 165 -20.97 9.92 13.71
CA ARG A 165 -19.88 8.96 13.48
C ARG A 165 -20.24 7.86 12.47
N HIS A 166 -21.15 8.18 11.54
CA HIS A 166 -21.57 7.31 10.44
C HIS A 166 -20.94 7.74 9.12
N ILE A 167 -20.27 6.82 8.44
CA ILE A 167 -19.66 7.08 7.13
C ILE A 167 -20.74 6.90 6.06
N SER A 168 -21.31 8.01 5.60
CA SER A 168 -22.37 8.03 4.59
C SER A 168 -21.88 8.67 3.30
N PHE A 169 -22.05 7.99 2.17
CA PHE A 169 -21.46 8.39 0.89
C PHE A 169 -22.20 7.84 -0.32
N ILE A 170 -22.06 8.49 -1.47
CA ILE A 170 -22.46 7.95 -2.78
C ILE A 170 -21.17 7.50 -3.47
N PRO A 171 -20.92 6.20 -3.69
CA PRO A 171 -19.63 5.74 -4.17
C PRO A 171 -19.38 6.09 -5.65
N PRO A 172 -18.17 6.52 -6.03
CA PRO A 172 -17.71 6.42 -7.41
C PRO A 172 -17.92 4.99 -7.95
N ASP A 173 -18.24 4.88 -9.23
CA ASP A 173 -18.30 3.57 -9.88
C ASP A 173 -16.90 2.95 -9.96
N GLY A 174 -16.78 1.62 -10.00
CA GLY A 174 -15.49 0.93 -10.10
C GLY A 174 -14.63 1.08 -8.83
N GLU A 175 -13.30 1.13 -9.03
CA GLU A 175 -12.33 1.08 -7.94
C GLU A 175 -11.89 2.47 -7.46
N PHE A 176 -11.92 2.69 -6.15
CA PHE A 176 -11.44 3.92 -5.50
C PHE A 176 -11.03 3.66 -4.05
N GLU A 177 -10.30 4.59 -3.45
CA GLU A 177 -9.97 4.57 -2.01
C GLU A 177 -11.03 5.38 -1.25
N LEU A 178 -11.78 4.73 -0.36
CA LEU A 178 -12.85 5.36 0.40
C LEU A 178 -12.31 6.20 1.56
N MET A 179 -11.34 5.63 2.28
CA MET A 179 -10.71 6.30 3.41
C MET A 179 -9.34 5.72 3.72
N THR A 180 -8.49 6.55 4.32
CA THR A 180 -7.26 6.15 5.00
C THR A 180 -7.37 6.47 6.47
N TYR A 181 -6.82 5.61 7.33
CA TYR A 181 -6.81 5.83 8.76
C TYR A 181 -5.46 5.48 9.37
N ARG A 182 -5.14 6.10 10.50
CA ARG A 182 -3.96 5.81 11.31
C ARG A 182 -4.37 5.35 12.69
N LEU A 183 -3.75 4.27 13.16
CA LEU A 183 -3.85 3.79 14.53
C LEU A 183 -2.47 3.87 15.18
N ASP A 184 -2.35 4.58 16.30
CA ASP A 184 -1.19 4.44 17.18
C ASP A 184 -1.52 3.36 18.21
N THR A 185 -1.12 2.13 17.89
CA THR A 185 -1.33 0.99 18.77
C THR A 185 0.01 0.30 18.96
N HIS A 186 0.40 0.12 20.22
CA HIS A 186 1.55 -0.71 20.57
C HIS A 186 1.25 -2.18 20.24
N VAL A 187 1.66 -2.61 19.04
CA VAL A 187 1.52 -3.99 18.59
C VAL A 187 2.89 -4.68 18.65
N LYS A 188 2.90 -5.92 19.13
CA LYS A 188 4.11 -6.75 19.07
C LYS A 188 4.45 -7.04 17.60
N PRO A 189 5.72 -6.99 17.19
CA PRO A 189 6.09 -7.24 15.80
C PRO A 189 5.57 -8.60 15.32
N LEU A 190 4.85 -8.60 14.20
CA LEU A 190 4.23 -9.81 13.66
C LEU A 190 5.29 -10.86 13.30
N ILE A 191 6.44 -10.41 12.82
CA ILE A 191 7.64 -11.20 12.60
C ILE A 191 8.75 -10.53 13.41
N TRP A 192 9.37 -11.30 14.28
CA TRP A 192 10.51 -10.89 15.10
C TRP A 192 11.77 -11.53 14.53
N VAL A 193 12.76 -10.71 14.22
CA VAL A 193 14.03 -11.18 13.66
C VAL A 193 15.14 -10.84 14.65
N GLU A 194 15.87 -11.87 15.05
CA GLU A 194 17.08 -11.76 15.83
C GLU A 194 18.25 -12.15 14.92
N CYS A 195 19.27 -11.30 14.86
CA CYS A 195 20.49 -11.59 14.13
C CYS A 195 21.67 -11.46 15.08
N ILE A 196 22.43 -12.54 15.17
CA ILE A 196 23.62 -12.62 16.01
C ILE A 196 24.81 -12.83 15.08
N VAL A 197 25.86 -12.05 15.27
CA VAL A 197 27.16 -12.27 14.63
C VAL A 197 27.96 -13.19 15.54
N GLU A 198 28.11 -14.48 15.18
CA GLU A 198 28.77 -15.49 16.03
C GLU A 198 30.29 -15.41 15.92
N ASN A 199 30.83 -15.26 14.70
CA ASN A 199 32.25 -15.17 14.43
C ASN A 199 32.55 -13.95 13.58
N PHE A 200 33.32 -13.00 14.12
CA PHE A 200 33.85 -11.86 13.37
C PHE A 200 35.37 -11.91 13.43
N THR A 201 36.02 -12.30 12.34
CA THR A 201 37.48 -12.34 12.23
C THR A 201 37.95 -11.44 11.10
N ARG A 202 39.28 -11.33 10.92
CA ARG A 202 39.86 -10.59 9.79
C ARG A 202 39.50 -11.22 8.43
N THR A 203 39.14 -12.51 8.40
CA THR A 203 38.99 -13.31 7.17
C THR A 203 37.56 -13.77 6.91
N LYS A 204 36.70 -13.79 7.92
CA LYS A 204 35.31 -14.22 7.76
C LYS A 204 34.38 -13.55 8.77
N ILE A 205 33.10 -13.51 8.39
CA ILE A 205 32.00 -13.14 9.27
C ILE A 205 30.88 -14.18 9.15
N GLU A 206 30.32 -14.58 10.30
CA GLU A 206 29.24 -15.56 10.37
C GLU A 206 28.02 -14.98 11.09
N TYR A 207 26.86 -15.14 10.46
CA TYR A 207 25.57 -14.69 10.96
C TYR A 207 24.70 -15.89 11.31
N LEU A 208 24.04 -15.81 12.46
CA LEU A 208 22.89 -16.62 12.82
C LEU A 208 21.66 -15.71 12.83
N VAL A 209 20.78 -15.90 11.85
CA VAL A 209 19.52 -15.17 11.72
C VAL A 209 18.37 -16.08 12.13
N LYS A 210 17.58 -15.60 13.06
CA LYS A 210 16.44 -16.31 13.65
C LYS A 210 15.20 -15.46 13.44
N ALA A 211 14.26 -15.96 12.65
CA ALA A 211 12.98 -15.28 12.44
C ALA A 211 11.86 -16.06 13.14
N ARG A 212 10.99 -15.35 13.85
CA ARG A 212 9.88 -15.89 14.65
C ARG A 212 8.59 -15.17 14.30
N THR A 213 7.52 -15.90 14.00
CA THR A 213 6.18 -15.30 13.83
C THR A 213 5.45 -15.21 15.16
N GLN A 214 4.83 -14.06 15.44
CA GLN A 214 4.11 -13.78 16.70
C GLN A 214 2.59 -13.70 16.53
N PHE A 215 2.07 -13.93 15.33
CA PHE A 215 0.64 -13.97 15.05
C PHE A 215 0.04 -15.37 15.25
N LYS A 216 -1.28 -15.47 15.11
CA LYS A 216 -2.05 -16.70 15.35
C LYS A 216 -1.60 -17.83 14.41
N SER A 217 -1.57 -19.07 14.93
CA SER A 217 -1.12 -20.25 14.18
C SER A 217 -1.93 -20.56 12.92
N LYS A 218 -3.20 -20.14 12.88
CA LYS A 218 -4.08 -20.29 11.71
C LYS A 218 -3.76 -19.33 10.56
N SER A 219 -2.91 -18.33 10.81
CA SER A 219 -2.53 -17.33 9.81
C SER A 219 -1.15 -17.68 9.26
N ILE A 220 -0.90 -17.28 8.02
CA ILE A 220 0.35 -17.55 7.30
C ILE A 220 0.78 -16.23 6.67
N ALA A 221 2.02 -15.82 6.92
CA ALA A 221 2.62 -14.71 6.19
C ALA A 221 3.18 -15.24 4.86
N ASN A 222 2.85 -14.59 3.76
CA ASN A 222 3.28 -15.01 2.43
C ASN A 222 4.37 -14.07 1.92
N ASN A 223 5.31 -14.62 1.15
CA ASN A 223 6.40 -13.87 0.49
C ASN A 223 7.14 -12.95 1.47
N VAL A 224 7.56 -13.52 2.60
CA VAL A 224 8.35 -12.79 3.61
C VAL A 224 9.77 -12.67 3.09
N GLU A 225 10.32 -11.47 3.12
CA GLU A 225 11.72 -11.19 2.82
C GLU A 225 12.33 -10.56 4.06
N VAL A 226 13.39 -11.17 4.58
CA VAL A 226 14.18 -10.63 5.69
C VAL A 226 15.49 -10.11 5.12
N ILE A 227 15.74 -8.82 5.25
CA ILE A 227 16.90 -8.14 4.68
C ILE A 227 17.87 -7.84 5.81
N VAL A 228 19.02 -8.51 5.79
CA VAL A 228 20.09 -8.33 6.78
C VAL A 228 21.27 -7.62 6.12
N PRO A 229 21.62 -6.41 6.55
CA PRO A 229 22.81 -5.70 6.06
C PRO A 229 24.09 -6.47 6.38
N VAL A 230 25.03 -6.44 5.44
CA VAL A 230 26.37 -7.02 5.57
C VAL A 230 27.43 -5.95 5.22
N PRO A 231 28.69 -6.09 5.66
CA PRO A 231 29.74 -5.18 5.24
C PRO A 231 29.88 -5.11 3.71
N GLN A 232 30.25 -3.95 3.19
CA GLN A 232 30.36 -3.72 1.74
C GLN A 232 31.47 -4.54 1.06
N ASP A 233 32.47 -4.97 1.82
CA ASP A 233 33.65 -5.69 1.33
C ASP A 233 33.56 -7.20 1.58
N VAL A 234 32.36 -7.73 1.87
CA VAL A 234 32.19 -9.18 1.98
C VAL A 234 32.30 -9.87 0.62
N ASP A 235 32.85 -11.07 0.64
CA ASP A 235 32.90 -11.97 -0.51
C ASP A 235 32.44 -13.39 -0.13
N SER A 236 32.48 -14.30 -1.10
CA SER A 236 32.32 -15.74 -0.90
C SER A 236 31.11 -16.15 -0.01
N PRO A 237 29.88 -15.73 -0.36
CA PRO A 237 28.69 -16.02 0.45
C PRO A 237 28.39 -17.53 0.50
N VAL A 238 28.19 -18.05 1.71
CA VAL A 238 27.75 -19.42 1.96
C VAL A 238 26.54 -19.39 2.88
N PHE A 239 25.42 -19.93 2.40
CA PHE A 239 24.15 -19.93 3.13
C PHE A 239 23.71 -21.35 3.50
N LYS A 240 23.16 -21.49 4.70
CA LYS A 240 22.52 -22.72 5.20
C LYS A 240 21.18 -22.36 5.82
N SER A 241 20.09 -22.71 5.14
CA SER A 241 18.73 -22.50 5.62
C SER A 241 17.90 -23.76 5.43
N ASN A 242 17.15 -24.17 6.46
CA ASN A 242 16.23 -25.29 6.36
C ASN A 242 14.93 -24.91 5.63
N VAL A 243 14.61 -23.62 5.57
CA VAL A 243 13.40 -23.08 4.95
C VAL A 243 13.75 -21.79 4.21
N GLY A 244 13.15 -21.60 3.03
CA GLY A 244 13.38 -20.43 2.20
C GLY A 244 14.68 -20.51 1.40
N ASN A 245 14.95 -19.44 0.65
CA ASN A 245 16.19 -19.26 -0.11
C ASN A 245 16.86 -17.96 0.32
N VAL A 246 18.19 -17.94 0.35
CA VAL A 246 18.97 -16.76 0.72
C VAL A 246 19.80 -16.33 -0.48
N LYS A 247 19.81 -15.02 -0.74
CA LYS A 247 20.62 -14.43 -1.80
C LYS A 247 21.43 -13.28 -1.24
N TYR A 248 22.66 -13.12 -1.72
CA TYR A 248 23.44 -11.91 -1.50
C TYR A 248 23.09 -10.88 -2.59
N VAL A 249 22.84 -9.64 -2.18
CA VAL A 249 22.53 -8.49 -3.04
C VAL A 249 23.63 -7.44 -2.83
N PRO A 250 24.67 -7.41 -3.67
CA PRO A 250 25.79 -6.48 -3.53
C PRO A 250 25.36 -5.01 -3.65
N ASP A 251 24.39 -4.70 -4.52
CA ASP A 251 23.93 -3.32 -4.78
C ASP A 251 23.44 -2.61 -3.50
N THR A 252 22.88 -3.37 -2.56
CA THR A 252 22.38 -2.88 -1.28
C THR A 252 23.23 -3.33 -0.09
N ASN A 253 24.37 -3.98 -0.33
CA ASN A 253 25.23 -4.58 0.70
C ASN A 253 24.41 -5.39 1.72
N SER A 254 23.55 -6.29 1.25
CA SER A 254 22.65 -7.04 2.13
C SER A 254 22.45 -8.47 1.66
N MET A 255 22.14 -9.37 2.60
CA MET A 255 21.57 -10.67 2.28
C MET A 255 20.06 -10.64 2.47
N VAL A 256 19.35 -11.24 1.53
CA VAL A 256 17.89 -11.31 1.51
C VAL A 256 17.47 -12.76 1.69
N TRP A 257 16.79 -13.06 2.79
CA TRP A 257 16.22 -14.37 3.06
C TRP A 257 14.73 -14.39 2.72
N CYS A 258 14.39 -15.09 1.63
CA CYS A 258 13.04 -15.18 1.10
C CYS A 258 12.34 -16.46 1.60
N ILE A 259 11.23 -16.30 2.31
CA ILE A 259 10.37 -17.37 2.83
C ILE A 259 8.99 -17.24 2.16
N LYS A 260 8.65 -18.19 1.28
CA LYS A 260 7.37 -18.16 0.53
C LYS A 260 6.14 -18.21 1.45
N GLN A 261 6.19 -19.06 2.48
CA GLN A 261 5.11 -19.22 3.45
C GLN A 261 5.71 -19.36 4.85
N PHE A 262 5.31 -18.47 5.76
CA PHE A 262 5.74 -18.46 7.14
C PHE A 262 4.52 -18.61 8.06
N PRO A 263 4.22 -19.84 8.53
CA PRO A 263 3.08 -20.07 9.40
C PRO A 263 3.21 -19.34 10.75
N GLY A 264 2.09 -19.01 11.38
CA GLY A 264 2.07 -18.35 12.68
C GLY A 264 2.59 -19.24 13.81
N ARG A 265 3.21 -18.61 14.81
CA ARG A 265 3.86 -19.29 15.96
C ARG A 265 4.91 -20.32 15.53
N LYS A 266 5.62 -20.04 14.44
CA LYS A 266 6.76 -20.82 13.97
C LYS A 266 8.03 -19.98 14.05
N GLU A 267 9.14 -20.70 14.03
CA GLU A 267 10.46 -20.12 14.11
C GLU A 267 11.34 -20.85 13.10
N PHE A 268 12.10 -20.08 12.33
CA PHE A 268 13.05 -20.59 11.37
C PHE A 268 14.42 -19.98 11.63
N LEU A 269 15.46 -20.74 11.29
CA LEU A 269 16.84 -20.32 11.42
C LEU A 269 17.54 -20.38 10.06
N MET A 270 18.44 -19.42 9.87
CA MET A 270 19.32 -19.30 8.73
C MET A 270 20.72 -18.97 9.23
N ARG A 271 21.72 -19.67 8.70
CA ARG A 271 23.14 -19.37 8.93
C ARG A 271 23.74 -18.85 7.63
N ALA A 272 24.48 -17.76 7.73
CA ALA A 272 25.24 -17.21 6.62
C ALA A 272 26.71 -17.06 7.03
N GLN A 273 27.60 -17.29 6.08
CA GLN A 273 29.02 -17.04 6.23
C GLN A 273 29.48 -16.24 5.02
N PHE A 274 30.31 -15.23 5.27
CA PHE A 274 31.01 -14.48 4.24
C PHE A 274 32.50 -14.47 4.51
N GLY A 275 33.29 -14.39 3.45
CA GLY A 275 34.71 -14.11 3.49
C GLY A 275 34.99 -12.61 3.52
N PHE A 276 36.22 -12.26 3.89
CA PHE A 276 36.75 -10.92 3.76
C PHE A 276 38.05 -10.93 2.94
N PRO A 277 38.30 -9.87 2.15
CA PRO A 277 39.58 -9.67 1.50
C PRO A 277 40.68 -9.40 2.54
N SER A 278 41.92 -9.65 2.15
CA SER A 278 43.10 -9.44 3.01
C SER A 278 43.32 -7.97 3.39
N VAL A 279 42.85 -7.04 2.56
CA VAL A 279 42.84 -5.60 2.82
C VAL A 279 41.46 -5.20 3.34
N SER A 280 41.42 -4.58 4.51
CA SER A 280 40.16 -4.10 5.10
C SER A 280 39.69 -2.81 4.45
N ALA A 281 38.41 -2.73 4.10
CA ALA A 281 37.81 -1.47 3.71
C ALA A 281 37.73 -0.50 4.90
N ASP A 282 37.89 0.80 4.61
CA ASP A 282 37.60 1.84 5.58
C ASP A 282 36.13 1.76 6.02
N GLU A 283 35.90 1.93 7.32
CA GLU A 283 34.56 1.98 7.91
C GLU A 283 33.73 0.68 7.79
N ARG A 284 34.40 -0.50 7.68
CA ARG A 284 33.78 -1.83 7.64
C ARG A 284 32.67 -2.04 8.67
N GLU A 285 32.76 -1.44 9.85
CA GLU A 285 31.78 -1.59 10.94
C GLU A 285 30.48 -0.79 10.76
N LYS A 286 30.40 0.15 9.81
CA LYS A 286 29.21 1.01 9.62
C LYS A 286 27.94 0.23 9.29
N TYR A 287 28.05 -0.95 8.68
CA TYR A 287 26.90 -1.81 8.38
C TYR A 287 26.07 -2.13 9.63
N SER A 288 26.69 -2.23 10.81
CA SER A 288 26.03 -2.56 12.07
C SER A 288 24.99 -1.51 12.52
N ARG A 289 25.05 -0.30 11.96
CA ARG A 289 24.09 0.78 12.22
C ARG A 289 22.86 0.71 11.31
N VAL A 290 22.93 -0.06 10.22
CA VAL A 290 21.82 -0.23 9.29
C VAL A 290 20.82 -1.23 9.91
N PRO A 291 19.55 -0.86 10.07
CA PRO A 291 18.56 -1.76 10.67
C PRO A 291 18.24 -2.93 9.74
N ILE A 292 17.95 -4.07 10.35
CA ILE A 292 17.37 -5.24 9.67
C ILE A 292 15.91 -4.92 9.30
N GLN A 293 15.50 -5.35 8.12
CA GLN A 293 14.15 -5.11 7.58
C GLN A 293 13.39 -6.42 7.36
#